data_AF-A0A179SC40-F1
#
_entry.id   AF-A0A179SC40-F1
#
_cell.length_a   1.000
_cell.length_b   1.000
_cell.length_c   1.000
_cell.angle_alpha   90.00
_cell.angle_beta   90.00
_cell.angle_gamma   90.00
#
_symmetry.space_group_name_H-M   'P 1'
#
loop_
_entity.id
_entity.type
_entity.pdbx_description
1 polymer ?
#
loop_
_entity_poly.entity_id
_entity_poly.type
_entity_poly.pdbx_seq_one_letter_code
_entity_poly.pdbx_strand_id
1 'polypeptide(L)'
;MTTPPLPLDDDTAGAVVDAMMPLVGIPMAPEWRETVIASVKATAAAARLVLDFPLDDAVEPAPVFRASADLASAGSASGDPA
;
A
#
# COMPACT_ATOMS: atom_id res chain seq x y z
N MET A 1 1.75 22.05 -1.93
CA MET A 1 2.06 21.54 -0.57
C MET A 1 3.41 20.86 -0.64
N THR A 2 4.32 21.11 0.32
CA THR A 2 5.60 20.40 0.37
C THR A 2 5.38 19.05 1.04
N THR A 3 5.54 17.96 0.30
CA THR A 3 5.54 16.60 0.85
C THR A 3 6.68 16.49 1.86
N PRO A 4 6.42 16.14 3.13
CA PRO A 4 7.50 15.87 4.08
C PRO A 4 8.34 14.70 3.59
N PRO A 5 9.67 14.72 3.79
CA PRO A 5 10.54 13.64 3.34
C PRO A 5 10.09 12.32 3.97
N LEU A 6 10.12 11.24 3.17
CA LEU A 6 9.86 9.90 3.67
C LEU A 6 10.80 9.61 4.85
N PRO A 7 10.31 9.13 6.02
CA PRO A 7 11.11 8.86 7.22
C PRO A 7 11.90 7.55 7.10
N LEU A 8 12.46 7.28 5.92
CA LEU A 8 13.24 6.10 5.56
C LEU A 8 14.58 6.59 4.99
N ASP A 9 15.46 6.98 5.90
CA ASP A 9 16.86 7.33 5.62
C ASP A 9 17.80 6.24 6.20
N ASP A 10 19.10 6.48 6.08
CA ASP A 10 20.13 5.53 6.48
C ASP A 10 20.09 5.21 7.98
N ASP A 11 19.66 6.17 8.80
CA ASP A 11 19.64 6.05 10.26
C ASP A 11 18.30 5.46 10.75
N THR A 12 17.20 5.71 10.05
CA THR A 12 15.85 5.27 10.46
C THR A 12 15.42 3.93 9.86
N ALA A 13 15.99 3.49 8.74
CA ALA A 13 15.49 2.32 8.00
C ALA A 13 15.42 1.03 8.83
N GLY A 14 16.43 0.77 9.68
CA GLY A 14 16.44 -0.39 10.56
C GLY A 14 15.28 -0.39 11.56
N ALA A 15 15.03 0.75 12.21
CA ALA A 15 13.94 0.89 13.17
C ALA A 15 12.56 0.74 12.51
N VAL A 16 12.39 1.25 11.29
CA VAL A 16 11.16 1.07 10.53
C VAL A 16 10.93 -0.41 10.19
N VAL A 17 11.95 -1.12 9.71
CA VAL A 17 11.84 -2.56 9.45
C VAL A 17 11.44 -3.31 10.71
N ASP A 18 12.16 -3.09 11.82
CA ASP A 18 11.91 -3.78 13.08
C ASP A 18 10.49 -3.51 13.63
N ALA A 19 9.97 -2.29 13.46
CA ALA A 19 8.61 -1.92 13.85
C ALA A 19 7.53 -2.53 12.94
N MET A 20 7.81 -2.69 11.65
CA MET A 20 6.84 -3.18 10.66
C MET A 20 6.72 -4.70 10.64
N MET A 21 7.81 -5.44 10.88
CA MET A 21 7.78 -6.92 10.87
C MET A 21 6.63 -7.54 11.71
N PRO A 22 6.40 -7.14 12.99
CA PRO A 22 5.30 -7.68 13.77
C PRO A 22 3.92 -7.24 13.27
N LEU A 23 3.79 -6.04 12.68
CA LEU A 23 2.53 -5.53 12.14
C LEU A 23 2.08 -6.31 10.90
N VAL A 24 3.03 -6.69 10.05
CA VAL A 24 2.76 -7.50 8.84
C VAL A 24 2.67 -8.99 9.18
N GLY A 25 3.11 -9.41 10.37
CA GLY A 25 3.05 -10.80 10.83
C GLY A 25 4.07 -11.72 10.15
N ILE A 26 5.15 -11.15 9.61
CA ILE A 26 6.19 -11.93 8.91
C ILE A 26 7.33 -12.20 9.89
N PRO A 27 7.71 -13.47 10.13
CA PRO A 27 8.89 -13.79 10.92
C PRO A 27 10.17 -13.41 10.16
N MET A 28 11.08 -12.69 10.83
CA MET A 28 12.38 -12.31 10.26
C MET A 28 13.50 -13.16 10.85
N ALA A 29 14.18 -13.93 10.00
CA ALA A 29 15.42 -14.60 10.40
C ALA A 29 16.54 -13.53 10.58
N PRO A 30 17.38 -13.63 11.63
CA PRO A 30 18.41 -12.62 11.92
C PRO A 30 19.35 -12.36 10.74
N GLU A 31 19.73 -13.41 10.00
CA GLU A 31 20.62 -13.35 8.85
C GLU A 31 20.05 -12.58 7.65
N TRP A 32 18.73 -12.35 7.60
CA TRP A 32 18.09 -11.61 6.51
C TRP A 32 18.01 -10.11 6.78
N ARG A 33 18.16 -9.69 8.03
CA ARG A 33 17.84 -8.34 8.48
C ARG A 33 18.53 -7.26 7.65
N GLU A 34 19.83 -7.36 7.45
CA GLU A 34 20.59 -6.37 6.69
C GLU A 34 20.18 -6.31 5.21
N THR A 35 19.88 -7.45 4.60
CA THR A 35 19.39 -7.52 3.21
C THR A 35 17.99 -6.91 3.08
N VAL A 36 17.11 -7.14 4.05
CA VAL A 36 15.76 -6.54 4.09
C VAL A 36 15.87 -5.02 4.21
N ILE A 37 16.70 -4.51 5.11
CA ILE A 37 16.93 -3.07 5.28
C ILE A 37 17.46 -2.46 3.98
N ALA A 38 18.45 -3.08 3.34
CA ALA A 38 18.99 -2.61 2.07
C ALA A 38 17.91 -2.55 0.97
N SER A 39 17.02 -3.56 0.92
CA SER A 39 15.93 -3.62 -0.04
C SER A 39 14.90 -2.51 0.20
N VAL A 40 14.51 -2.28 1.46
CA VAL A 40 13.59 -1.18 1.84
C VAL A 40 14.20 0.18 1.50
N LYS A 41 15.50 0.40 1.74
CA LYS A 41 16.20 1.64 1.35
C LYS A 41 16.17 1.85 -0.16
N ALA A 42 16.42 0.81 -0.95
CA ALA A 42 16.36 0.88 -2.40
C ALA A 42 14.94 1.21 -2.90
N THR A 43 13.92 0.59 -2.31
CA THR A 43 12.52 0.91 -2.62
C THR A 43 12.15 2.34 -2.23
N ALA A 44 12.62 2.85 -1.08
CA ALA A 44 12.39 4.23 -0.68
C ALA A 44 13.04 5.23 -1.66
N ALA A 45 14.24 4.93 -2.15
CA ALA A 45 14.89 5.74 -3.19
C ALA A 45 14.09 5.75 -4.50
N ALA A 46 13.54 4.60 -4.93
CA ALA A 46 12.67 4.53 -6.09
C ALA A 46 11.33 5.26 -5.87
N ALA A 47 10.74 5.16 -4.67
CA ALA A 47 9.49 5.84 -4.33
C ALA A 47 9.61 7.36 -4.42
N ARG A 48 10.77 7.94 -4.09
CA ARG A 48 11.02 9.39 -4.24
C ARG A 48 10.76 9.87 -5.67
N LEU A 49 11.14 9.09 -6.68
CA LEU A 49 10.91 9.43 -8.09
C LEU A 49 9.42 9.60 -8.43
N VAL A 50 8.54 8.87 -7.73
CA VAL A 50 7.09 8.94 -7.93
C VAL A 50 6.46 10.02 -7.05
N LEU A 51 6.92 10.16 -5.81
CA LEU A 51 6.38 11.13 -4.85
C LEU A 51 6.78 12.59 -5.14
N ASP A 52 7.87 12.80 -5.86
CA ASP A 52 8.30 14.14 -6.31
C ASP A 52 7.37 14.70 -7.41
N PHE A 53 6.56 13.85 -8.06
CA PHE A 53 5.53 14.30 -8.97
C PHE A 53 4.32 14.86 -8.18
N PRO A 54 3.95 16.15 -8.32
CA PRO A 54 2.82 16.71 -7.62
C PRO A 54 1.51 16.12 -8.13
N LEU A 55 0.70 15.57 -7.23
CA LEU A 55 -0.61 15.01 -7.53
C LEU A 55 -1.72 15.94 -7.03
N ASP A 56 -2.75 16.14 -7.85
CA ASP A 56 -3.95 16.88 -7.47
C ASP A 56 -4.91 15.96 -6.71
N ASP A 57 -5.57 16.47 -5.67
CA ASP A 57 -6.51 15.71 -4.83
C ASP A 57 -7.71 15.16 -5.63
N ALA A 58 -8.03 15.76 -6.78
CA ALA A 58 -9.10 15.31 -7.68
C ALA A 58 -8.66 14.18 -8.64
N VAL A 59 -7.40 13.73 -8.59
CA VAL A 59 -6.94 12.61 -9.43
C VAL A 59 -7.48 11.30 -8.88
N GLU A 60 -8.32 10.65 -9.69
CA GLU A 60 -8.79 9.30 -9.43
C GLU A 60 -7.64 8.28 -9.54
N PRO A 61 -7.54 7.29 -8.64
CA PRO A 61 -6.58 6.21 -8.77
C PRO A 61 -6.73 5.45 -10.09
N ALA A 62 -5.65 4.81 -10.51
CA ALA A 62 -5.68 3.85 -11.61
C ALA A 62 -6.72 2.71 -11.33
N PRO A 63 -7.06 1.89 -12.33
CA PRO A 63 -8.41 1.36 -12.58
C PRO A 63 -9.34 1.19 -11.36
N VAL A 64 -10.43 1.96 -11.38
CA VAL A 64 -11.54 1.84 -10.42
C VAL A 64 -12.41 0.61 -10.71
N PHE A 65 -12.89 -0.04 -9.64
CA PHE A 65 -13.90 -1.08 -9.73
C PHE A 65 -15.17 -0.54 -10.39
N ARG A 66 -15.72 -1.27 -11.36
CA ARG A 66 -17.01 -0.98 -11.97
C ARG A 66 -17.94 -2.16 -11.69
N ALA A 67 -19.01 -1.92 -10.93
CA ALA A 67 -20.06 -2.90 -10.77
C ALA A 67 -20.70 -3.17 -12.14
N SER A 68 -20.82 -4.43 -12.52
CA SER A 68 -21.63 -4.81 -13.68
C SER A 68 -23.11 -4.69 -13.32
N ALA A 69 -23.92 -4.15 -14.23
CA ALA A 69 -25.36 -3.96 -14.02
C ALA A 69 -26.13 -5.27 -13.75
N ASP A 70 -25.52 -6.42 -14.02
CA ASP A 70 -26.14 -7.74 -13.94
C ASP A 70 -26.27 -8.31 -12.50
N LEU A 71 -25.61 -7.71 -11.51
CA LEU A 71 -25.79 -8.08 -10.10
C LEU A 71 -27.02 -7.43 -9.45
N ALA A 72 -27.59 -6.38 -10.05
CA ALA A 72 -28.78 -5.69 -9.53
C ALA A 72 -30.11 -6.34 -9.94
N SER A 73 -30.10 -7.22 -10.94
CA SER A 73 -31.31 -7.89 -11.47
C SER A 73 -31.65 -9.22 -10.78
N ALA A 74 -30.71 -9.83 -10.05
CA ALA A 74 -30.87 -11.15 -9.42
C ALA A 74 -31.67 -11.15 -8.09
N GLY A 75 -32.15 -10.00 -7.63
CA GLY A 75 -32.84 -9.84 -6.34
C GLY A 75 -34.37 -9.85 -6.35
N SER A 76 -35.03 -10.10 -7.49
CA SER A 76 -36.50 -10.21 -7.56
C SER A 76 -36.98 -11.65 -7.79
N ALA A 77 -36.48 -12.59 -6.98
CA ALA A 77 -37.21 -13.84 -6.76
C ALA A 77 -38.25 -13.57 -5.66
N SER A 78 -39.38 -12.99 -6.06
CA SER A 78 -40.58 -12.83 -5.24
C SER A 78 -41.09 -14.21 -4.80
N GLY A 79 -40.71 -14.61 -3.60
CA GLY A 79 -41.56 -15.48 -2.79
C GLY A 79 -42.63 -14.62 -2.13
N ASP A 80 -43.89 -14.88 -2.42
CA ASP A 80 -44.93 -14.86 -1.39
C ASP A 80 -46.02 -15.89 -1.73
N PRO A 81 -46.58 -16.61 -0.73
CA PRO A 81 -47.46 -17.76 -0.88
C PRO A 81 -48.94 -17.38 -0.81
N ALA A 82 -49.77 -18.13 -1.54
CA ALA A 82 -51.16 -18.44 -1.19
C ALA A 82 -51.61 -19.70 -1.93
#